data_AF-Q131M8-F1
#
_entry.id   AF-Q131M8-F1
#
_cell.length_a   1.000
_cell.length_b   1.000
_cell.length_c   1.000
_cell.angle_alpha   90.00
_cell.angle_beta   90.00
_cell.angle_gamma   90.00
#
_symmetry.space_group_name_H-M   'P 1'
#
loop_
_entity.id
_entity.type
_entity.pdbx_description
1 polymer ?
#
loop_
_entity_poly.entity_id
_entity_poly.type
_entity_poly.pdbx_seq_one_letter_code
_entity_poly.pdbx_strand_id
1 'polypeptide(L)'
;MADADLDGIIRQLAKQQNKTLTGAAKARRDHYLGLAAKAKDATGKARAKELAKAAMEQGLAAAKRLQVAADNAADSYARAMRKATETAAAGITAQTKAAAKKAAADKPKPAKKPAKKKAGKAKA
;
A
#
# COMPACT_ATOMS: atom_id res chain seq x y z
N MET A 1 -18.25 -2.32 -11.08
CA MET A 1 -17.39 -3.44 -10.63
C MET A 1 -16.03 -2.82 -10.43
N ALA A 2 -15.60 -2.58 -9.20
CA ALA A 2 -14.24 -2.14 -8.96
C ALA A 2 -13.35 -3.36 -9.17
N ASP A 3 -12.53 -3.34 -10.21
CA ASP A 3 -11.35 -4.22 -10.30
C ASP A 3 -10.68 -4.23 -8.92
N ALA A 4 -10.30 -5.41 -8.44
CA ALA A 4 -9.67 -5.53 -7.14
C ALA A 4 -8.46 -4.58 -7.11
N ASP A 5 -8.50 -3.56 -6.26
CA ASP A 5 -7.36 -2.69 -6.02
C ASP A 5 -6.17 -3.56 -5.60
N LEU A 6 -4.95 -3.11 -5.89
CA LEU A 6 -3.74 -3.94 -5.80
C LEU A 6 -3.55 -4.55 -4.40
N ASP A 7 -4.04 -3.90 -3.35
CA ASP A 7 -4.06 -4.43 -1.98
C ASP A 7 -4.95 -5.69 -1.84
N GLY A 8 -6.12 -5.71 -2.50
CA GLY A 8 -7.00 -6.87 -2.59
C GLY A 8 -6.34 -8.05 -3.31
N ILE A 9 -5.63 -7.78 -4.41
CA ILE A 9 -4.86 -8.78 -5.17
C ILE A 9 -3.76 -9.38 -4.28
N ILE A 10 -3.02 -8.54 -3.53
CA ILE A 10 -1.96 -9.00 -2.61
C ILE A 10 -2.53 -9.96 -1.57
N ARG A 11 -3.66 -9.63 -0.94
CA ARG A 11 -4.30 -10.51 0.05
C ARG A 11 -4.84 -11.80 -0.57
N GLN A 12 -5.41 -11.73 -1.77
CA GLN A 12 -5.90 -12.92 -2.47
C GLN A 12 -4.78 -13.88 -2.85
N LEU A 13 -3.67 -13.35 -3.40
CA LEU A 13 -2.49 -14.14 -3.73
C LEU A 13 -1.93 -14.84 -2.49
N ALA A 14 -1.81 -14.12 -1.37
CA ALA A 14 -1.33 -14.70 -0.12
C ALA A 14 -2.22 -15.84 0.38
N LYS A 15 -3.55 -15.70 0.30
CA LYS A 15 -4.50 -16.78 0.65
C LYS A 15 -4.28 -18.02 -0.22
N GLN A 16 -4.10 -17.84 -1.53
CA GLN A 16 -3.84 -18.94 -2.45
C GLN A 16 -2.51 -19.65 -2.11
N GLN A 17 -1.44 -18.88 -1.90
CA GLN A 17 -0.13 -19.42 -1.55
C GLN A 17 -0.13 -20.11 -0.18
N ASN A 18 -0.86 -19.59 0.81
CA ASN A 18 -1.01 -20.22 2.11
C ASN A 18 -1.68 -21.59 2.03
N LYS A 19 -2.66 -21.75 1.14
CA LYS A 19 -3.30 -23.06 0.91
C LYS A 19 -2.29 -24.06 0.34
N THR A 20 -1.53 -23.66 -0.67
CA THR A 20 -0.47 -24.48 -1.27
C THR A 20 0.60 -24.85 -0.24
N LEU A 21 1.09 -23.88 0.53
CA LEU A 21 2.14 -24.08 1.51
C LEU A 21 1.70 -24.97 2.67
N THR A 22 0.46 -24.81 3.16
CA THR A 22 -0.12 -25.69 4.16
C THR A 22 -0.31 -27.12 3.62
N GLY A 23 -0.71 -27.26 2.36
CA GLY A 23 -0.79 -28.56 1.68
C GLY A 23 0.56 -29.26 1.62
N ALA A 24 1.61 -28.54 1.20
CA ALA A 24 2.97 -29.07 1.15
C ALA A 24 3.51 -29.45 2.54
N ALA A 25 3.18 -28.67 3.59
CA ALA A 25 3.55 -28.99 4.96
C ALA A 25 2.90 -30.29 5.44
N LYS A 26 1.61 -30.51 5.13
CA LYS A 26 0.91 -31.76 5.42
C LYS A 26 1.52 -32.95 4.67
N ALA A 27 1.81 -32.79 3.38
CA ALA A 27 2.45 -33.84 2.59
C ALA A 27 3.83 -34.23 3.16
N ARG A 28 4.64 -33.25 3.61
CA ARG A 28 5.91 -33.52 4.29
C ARG A 28 5.72 -34.25 5.61
N ARG A 29 4.75 -33.84 6.43
CA ARG A 29 4.40 -34.56 7.67
C ARG A 29 4.07 -36.02 7.36
N ASP A 30 3.21 -36.26 6.39
CA ASP A 30 2.76 -37.61 6.02
C ASP A 30 3.91 -38.47 5.51
N HIS A 31 4.82 -37.89 4.73
CA HIS A 31 6.05 -38.55 4.32
C HIS A 31 6.88 -39.03 5.52
N TYR A 32 7.13 -38.18 6.53
CA TYR A 32 7.88 -38.56 7.72
C TYR A 32 7.14 -39.57 8.60
N LEU A 33 5.81 -39.48 8.70
CA LEU A 33 5.01 -40.50 9.38
C LEU A 33 5.09 -41.86 8.65
N GLY A 34 5.14 -41.85 7.32
CA GLY A 34 5.40 -43.04 6.51
C GLY A 34 6.77 -43.67 6.77
N LEU A 35 7.81 -42.83 6.96
CA LEU A 35 9.13 -43.31 7.39
C LEU A 35 9.08 -43.90 8.81
N ALA A 36 8.36 -43.26 9.73
CA ALA A 36 8.19 -43.77 11.09
C ALA A 36 7.46 -45.12 11.14
N ALA A 37 6.50 -45.35 10.25
CA ALA A 37 5.79 -46.61 10.13
C ALA A 37 6.68 -47.76 9.61
N LYS A 38 7.67 -47.43 8.78
CA LYS A 38 8.62 -48.40 8.18
C LYS A 38 9.87 -48.64 9.04
N ALA A 39 10.13 -47.79 10.02
CA ALA A 39 11.30 -47.88 10.89
C ALA A 39 11.26 -49.16 11.75
N LYS A 40 12.38 -49.88 11.77
CA LYS A 40 12.53 -51.12 12.56
C LYS A 40 13.00 -50.86 13.99
N ASP A 41 13.70 -49.75 14.20
CA ASP A 41 14.25 -49.34 15.49
C ASP A 41 13.47 -48.20 16.14
N ALA A 42 13.44 -48.17 17.46
CA ALA A 42 12.69 -47.19 18.24
C ALA A 42 13.21 -45.75 18.04
N THR A 43 14.52 -45.59 17.88
CA THR A 43 15.19 -44.30 17.69
C THR A 43 14.80 -43.67 16.35
N GLY A 44 14.84 -44.44 15.26
CA GLY A 44 14.44 -44.02 13.92
C GLY A 44 12.96 -43.66 13.87
N LYS A 45 12.11 -44.43 14.55
CA LYS A 45 10.68 -44.11 14.69
C LYS A 45 10.44 -42.80 15.43
N ALA A 46 11.13 -42.58 16.55
CA ALA A 46 11.03 -41.34 17.31
C ALA A 46 11.52 -40.13 16.50
N ARG A 47 12.68 -40.25 15.86
CA ARG A 47 13.25 -39.19 15.01
C ARG A 47 12.32 -38.80 13.86
N ALA A 48 11.75 -39.79 13.18
CA ALA A 48 10.82 -39.54 12.07
C ALA A 48 9.52 -38.87 12.55
N LYS A 49 9.00 -39.22 13.73
CA LYS A 49 7.86 -38.52 14.35
C LYS A 49 8.18 -37.07 14.71
N GLU A 50 9.35 -36.81 15.28
CA GLU A 50 9.80 -35.45 15.58
C GLU A 50 9.94 -34.61 14.31
N LEU A 51 10.50 -35.17 13.24
CA LEU A 51 10.57 -34.51 11.93
C LEU A 51 9.18 -34.23 11.35
N ALA A 52 8.22 -35.15 11.51
CA ALA A 52 6.84 -34.92 11.08
C ALA A 52 6.21 -33.74 11.81
N LYS A 53 6.40 -33.65 13.14
CA LYS A 53 5.92 -32.53 13.96
C LYS A 53 6.57 -31.21 13.55
N ALA A 54 7.91 -31.20 13.44
CA ALA A 54 8.65 -30.02 13.04
C ALA A 54 8.25 -29.52 11.65
N ALA A 55 8.06 -30.42 10.68
CA ALA A 55 7.60 -30.05 9.33
C ALA A 55 6.24 -29.34 9.34
N MET A 56 5.31 -29.83 10.17
CA MET A 56 3.99 -29.20 10.32
C MET A 56 4.08 -27.84 11.01
N GLU A 57 4.79 -27.75 12.14
CA GLU A 57 4.94 -26.51 12.91
C GLU A 57 5.63 -25.42 12.09
N GLN A 58 6.76 -25.74 11.45
CA GLN A 58 7.49 -24.77 10.63
C GLN A 58 6.70 -24.39 9.38
N GLY A 59 5.98 -25.32 8.77
CA GLY A 59 5.11 -25.04 7.63
C GLY A 59 3.97 -24.09 7.99
N LEU A 60 3.27 -24.33 9.11
CA LEU A 60 2.21 -23.44 9.57
C LEU A 60 2.74 -22.07 10.00
N ALA A 61 3.90 -22.04 10.66
CA ALA A 61 4.56 -20.78 11.02
C ALA A 61 4.94 -19.97 9.77
N ALA A 62 5.48 -20.62 8.73
CA ALA A 62 5.78 -19.98 7.45
C ALA A 62 4.52 -19.44 6.76
N ALA A 63 3.41 -20.19 6.75
CA ALA A 63 2.13 -19.71 6.21
C ALA A 63 1.64 -18.46 6.96
N LYS A 64 1.73 -18.47 8.30
CA LYS A 64 1.32 -17.32 9.10
C LYS A 64 2.20 -16.09 8.86
N ARG A 65 3.51 -16.29 8.72
CA ARG A 65 4.46 -15.21 8.35
C ARG A 65 4.14 -14.64 6.96
N LEU A 66 3.82 -15.49 5.99
CA LEU A 66 3.43 -15.06 4.64
C LEU A 66 2.15 -14.23 4.66
N GLN A 67 1.15 -14.64 5.45
CA GLN A 67 -0.08 -13.87 5.62
C GLN A 67 0.19 -12.48 6.19
N VAL A 68 0.97 -12.40 7.29
CA VAL A 68 1.31 -11.13 7.93
C VAL A 68 2.09 -10.22 6.98
N ALA A 69 3.05 -10.78 6.23
CA ALA A 69 3.82 -10.03 5.25
C ALA A 69 2.92 -9.45 4.14
N ALA A 70 1.96 -10.23 3.66
CA ALA A 70 1.01 -9.77 2.65
C ALA A 70 0.07 -8.69 3.18
N ASP A 71 -0.44 -8.82 4.40
CA ASP A 71 -1.29 -7.80 5.02
C ASP A 71 -0.51 -6.49 5.21
N ASN A 72 0.75 -6.56 5.66
CA ASN A 72 1.61 -5.39 5.79
C ASN A 72 1.91 -4.73 4.43
N ALA A 73 2.16 -5.52 3.40
CA ALA A 73 2.40 -5.02 2.04
C ALA A 73 1.15 -4.33 1.47
N ALA A 74 -0.02 -4.95 1.63
CA ALA A 74 -1.31 -4.40 1.22
C ALA A 74 -1.61 -3.08 1.94
N ASP A 75 -1.45 -3.03 3.27
CA ASP A 75 -1.69 -1.82 4.04
C ASP A 75 -0.70 -0.70 3.70
N SER A 76 0.57 -1.04 3.44
CA SER A 76 1.58 -0.07 3.05
C SER A 76 1.32 0.52 1.67
N TYR A 77 0.84 -0.30 0.72
CA TYR A 77 0.39 0.17 -0.58
C TYR A 77 -0.81 1.11 -0.47
N ALA A 78 -1.86 0.69 0.24
CA ALA A 78 -3.06 1.50 0.43
C ALA A 78 -2.75 2.84 1.11
N ARG A 79 -1.86 2.85 2.11
CA ARG A 79 -1.38 4.10 2.74
C ARG A 79 -0.60 4.98 1.77
N ALA A 80 0.29 4.41 0.97
CA ALA A 80 1.07 5.17 -0.01
C ALA A 80 0.15 5.83 -1.06
N MET A 81 -0.87 5.11 -1.54
CA MET A 81 -1.84 5.66 -2.48
C MET A 81 -2.68 6.78 -1.85
N ARG A 82 -3.16 6.61 -0.61
CA ARG A 82 -3.86 7.71 0.10
C ARG A 82 -2.98 8.96 0.25
N LYS A 83 -1.71 8.79 0.63
CA LYS A 83 -0.77 9.93 0.71
C LYS A 83 -0.53 10.59 -0.65
N ALA A 84 -0.42 9.79 -1.72
CA ALA A 84 -0.26 10.32 -3.07
C ALA A 84 -1.51 11.12 -3.50
N THR A 85 -2.71 10.61 -3.21
CA THR A 85 -3.96 11.31 -3.52
C THR A 85 -4.14 12.59 -2.70
N GLU A 86 -3.79 12.56 -1.41
CA GLU A 86 -3.81 13.75 -0.53
C GLU A 86 -2.81 14.81 -1.02
N THR A 87 -1.60 14.38 -1.42
CA THR A 87 -0.57 15.28 -1.96
C THR A 87 -1.01 15.89 -3.29
N ALA A 88 -1.61 15.11 -4.19
CA ALA A 88 -2.15 15.61 -5.44
C ALA A 88 -3.28 16.63 -5.19
N ALA A 89 -4.21 16.33 -4.28
CA ALA A 89 -5.27 17.24 -3.88
C ALA A 89 -4.72 18.54 -3.26
N ALA A 90 -3.72 18.45 -2.37
CA ALA A 90 -3.06 19.60 -1.79
C ALA A 90 -2.34 20.46 -2.86
N GLY A 91 -1.69 19.83 -3.83
CA GLY A 91 -1.07 20.51 -4.97
C GLY A 91 -2.07 21.27 -5.84
N ILE A 92 -3.25 20.69 -6.08
CA ILE A 92 -4.34 21.36 -6.82
C ILE A 92 -4.91 22.52 -6.02
N THR A 93 -5.15 22.36 -4.72
CA THR A 93 -5.66 23.45 -3.86
C THR A 93 -4.67 24.61 -3.73
N ALA A 94 -3.36 24.33 -3.68
CA ALA A 94 -2.33 25.36 -3.65
C ALA A 94 -2.23 26.13 -4.98
N GLN A 95 -2.28 25.41 -6.12
CA GLN A 95 -2.26 26.02 -7.45
C GLN A 95 -3.51 26.86 -7.72
N THR A 96 -4.70 26.39 -7.31
CA THR A 96 -5.94 27.15 -7.42
C THR A 96 -5.94 28.41 -6.54
N LYS A 97 -5.41 28.33 -5.31
CA LYS A 97 -5.21 29.53 -4.46
C LYS A 97 -4.21 30.51 -5.07
N ALA A 98 -3.11 30.03 -5.65
CA ALA A 98 -2.10 30.88 -6.29
C ALA A 98 -2.64 31.57 -7.56
N ALA A 99 -3.40 30.85 -8.38
CA ALA A 99 -4.07 31.39 -9.56
C ALA A 99 -5.12 32.45 -9.19
N ALA A 100 -5.93 32.21 -8.14
CA ALA A 100 -6.89 33.19 -7.64
C ALA A 100 -6.22 34.46 -7.11
N LYS A 101 -5.05 34.34 -6.46
CA LYS A 101 -4.29 35.49 -5.95
C LYS A 101 -3.67 36.32 -7.07
N LYS A 102 -3.18 35.69 -8.14
CA LYS A 102 -2.71 36.38 -9.36
C LYS A 102 -3.85 37.10 -10.07
N ALA A 103 -5.01 36.45 -10.23
CA ALA A 103 -6.19 37.07 -10.85
C ALA A 103 -6.75 38.26 -10.06
N ALA A 104 -6.57 38.29 -8.74
CA ALA A 104 -6.93 39.43 -7.89
C ALA A 104 -5.93 40.60 -7.98
N ALA A 105 -4.66 40.31 -8.31
CA ALA A 105 -3.61 41.33 -8.48
C ALA A 105 -3.68 42.03 -9.86
N ASP A 106 -4.25 41.38 -10.87
CA ASP A 106 -4.44 41.91 -12.23
C ASP A 106 -5.74 42.71 -12.44
N LYS A 107 -6.56 42.92 -11.40
CA LYS A 107 -7.70 43.84 -11.50
C LYS A 107 -7.20 45.29 -11.51
N PRO A 108 -7.42 46.06 -12.60
CA PRO A 108 -6.96 47.45 -12.65
C PRO A 108 -7.70 48.27 -11.60
N LYS A 109 -6.94 48.96 -10.76
CA LYS A 109 -7.43 50.02 -9.88
C LYS A 109 -8.20 51.02 -10.76
N PRO A 110 -9.48 51.33 -10.49
CA PRO A 110 -10.23 52.22 -11.35
C PRO A 110 -9.57 53.60 -11.37
N ALA A 111 -9.10 53.99 -12.56
CA ALA A 111 -8.54 55.30 -12.83
C ALA A 111 -9.58 56.39 -12.52
N LYS A 112 -9.36 57.16 -11.45
CA LYS A 112 -10.13 58.40 -11.23
C LYS A 112 -9.59 59.47 -12.18
N LYS A 113 -10.29 59.60 -13.32
CA LYS A 113 -10.59 60.78 -14.17
C LYS A 113 -9.59 61.97 -14.18
N PRO A 114 -9.06 62.37 -15.36
CA PRO A 114 -8.39 63.66 -15.53
C PRO A 114 -9.43 64.77 -15.77
N ALA A 115 -9.48 65.79 -14.90
CA ALA A 115 -10.31 66.97 -15.08
C ALA A 115 -9.50 68.15 -15.66
N LYS A 116 -9.60 68.29 -16.99
CA LYS A 116 -9.79 69.53 -17.77
C LYS A 116 -9.11 70.85 -17.32
N LYS A 117 -8.06 71.22 -18.08
CA LYS A 117 -7.75 72.56 -18.65
C LYS A 117 -8.41 73.81 -18.02
N LYS A 118 -7.59 74.73 -17.50
CA LYS A 118 -7.73 76.17 -17.78
C LYS A 118 -6.36 76.78 -18.10
N ALA A 119 -6.30 77.41 -19.26
CA ALA A 119 -5.16 78.18 -19.76
C ALA A 119 -5.24 79.62 -19.27
N GLY A 120 -4.06 80.22 -19.05
CA GLY A 120 -3.77 81.62 -19.34
C GLY A 120 -4.11 82.68 -18.28
N LYS A 121 -3.08 83.29 -17.69
CA LYS A 121 -2.78 84.70 -17.98
C LYS A 121 -1.33 85.05 -17.67
N ALA A 122 -0.76 85.81 -18.59
CA ALA A 122 0.60 86.34 -18.60
C ALA A 122 0.72 87.65 -17.78
N LYS A 123 1.97 87.93 -17.37
CA LYS A 123 2.64 89.22 -17.11
C LYS A 123 1.83 90.41 -16.55
N ALA A 124 2.27 90.94 -15.42
CA ALA A 124 3.00 92.21 -15.31
C ALA A 124 3.74 92.24 -13.96
#